data_AF-A0AAF3FNK4-F1
#
_entry.id   AF-A0AAF3FNK4-F1
#
_cell.length_a   1.000
_cell.length_b   1.000
_cell.length_c   1.000
_cell.angle_alpha   90.00
_cell.angle_beta   90.00
_cell.angle_gamma   90.00
#
_symmetry.space_group_name_H-M   'P 1'
#
loop_
_entity.id
_entity.type
_entity.pdbx_description
1 polymer ?
#
loop_
_entity_poly.entity_id
_entity_poly.type
_entity_poly.pdbx_seq_one_letter_code
_entity_poly.pdbx_strand_id
1 'polypeptide(L)'
;MVYSQMNRPFQQWNTTLGTSASNYAAKCIFLTHSGTPGVGENLYVTSSSVVTGLGAAASKAWADEFYNYGPQGYTFSSKTGHATQMAWATTKTVGCGYALCKNGPSGFTSYTNVVCQYYRQ
;
A
#
# COMPACT_ATOMS: atom_id res chain seq x y z
N MET A 1 -18.68 -3.26 -2.09
CA MET A 1 -19.18 -4.13 -1.00
C MET A 1 -18.33 -5.42 -0.88
N VAL A 2 -17.00 -5.32 -0.83
CA VAL A 2 -16.11 -6.51 -0.81
C VAL A 2 -15.69 -6.91 0.62
N TYR A 3 -15.99 -6.06 1.61
CA TYR A 3 -15.52 -6.22 2.99
C TYR A 3 -16.49 -6.97 3.92
N SER A 4 -17.75 -7.20 3.54
CA SER A 4 -18.78 -7.72 4.48
C SER A 4 -18.87 -9.25 4.57
N GLN A 5 -18.11 -10.01 3.78
CA GLN A 5 -18.23 -11.48 3.66
C GLN A 5 -17.04 -12.25 4.27
N MET A 6 -16.07 -11.56 4.89
CA MET A 6 -14.90 -12.22 5.49
C MET A 6 -14.76 -11.77 6.94
N ASN A 7 -14.95 -12.70 7.89
CA ASN A 7 -14.76 -12.50 9.32
C ASN A 7 -13.27 -12.29 9.64
N ARG A 8 -12.72 -11.16 9.20
CA ARG A 8 -11.33 -10.76 9.41
C ARG A 8 -11.27 -9.71 10.52
N PRO A 9 -10.38 -9.87 11.52
CA PRO A 9 -10.21 -8.85 12.54
C PRO A 9 -9.85 -7.53 11.84
N PHE A 10 -10.56 -6.47 12.22
CA PHE A 10 -10.30 -5.12 11.73
C PHE A 10 -8.81 -4.79 11.94
N GLN A 11 -8.11 -4.39 10.86
CA GLN A 11 -6.71 -3.98 10.99
C GLN A 11 -6.65 -2.70 11.80
N GLN A 12 -5.85 -2.71 12.87
CA GLN A 12 -5.68 -1.53 13.73
C GLN A 12 -4.59 -0.63 13.17
N TRP A 13 -4.74 0.68 13.35
CA TRP A 13 -3.69 1.62 12.99
C TRP A 13 -2.50 1.46 13.93
N ASN A 14 -1.29 1.42 13.37
CA ASN A 14 -0.03 1.37 14.13
C ASN A 14 0.81 2.62 13.80
N THR A 15 1.01 3.46 14.80
CA THR A 15 1.75 4.72 14.68
C THR A 15 3.22 4.51 14.35
N THR A 16 3.87 3.46 14.88
CA THR A 16 5.26 3.12 14.55
C THR A 16 5.40 2.77 13.08
N LEU A 17 4.48 1.96 12.54
CA LEU A 17 4.44 1.66 11.10
C LEU A 17 4.13 2.91 10.27
N GLY A 18 3.22 3.77 10.73
CA GLY A 18 2.89 5.03 10.06
C GLY A 18 4.10 5.97 9.95
N THR A 19 4.87 6.11 11.02
CA THR A 19 6.13 6.87 11.03
C THR A 19 7.16 6.24 10.11
N SER A 20 7.34 4.92 10.18
CA SER A 20 8.27 4.18 9.31
C SER A 20 7.91 4.36 7.82
N ALA A 21 6.65 4.18 7.47
CA ALA A 21 6.15 4.35 6.11
C ALA A 21 6.30 5.79 5.62
N SER A 22 6.04 6.78 6.47
CA SER A 22 6.23 8.21 6.15
C SER A 22 7.70 8.54 5.88
N ASN A 23 8.60 8.04 6.73
CA ASN A 23 10.04 8.21 6.55
C ASN A 23 10.53 7.56 5.26
N TYR A 24 9.99 6.38 4.90
CA TYR A 24 10.35 5.71 3.66
C TYR A 24 9.80 6.43 2.42
N ALA A 25 8.53 6.87 2.46
CA ALA A 25 7.91 7.62 1.38
C ALA A 25 8.71 8.89 1.05
N ALA A 26 9.19 9.60 2.09
CA ALA A 26 9.99 10.82 1.98
C ALA A 26 11.36 10.64 1.32
N LYS A 27 11.86 9.39 1.20
CA LYS A 27 13.09 9.12 0.43
C LYS A 27 12.88 9.29 -1.08
N CYS A 28 11.64 9.36 -1.55
CA CYS A 28 11.31 9.53 -2.97
C CYS A 28 12.00 8.50 -3.87
N ILE A 29 12.03 7.24 -3.42
CA ILE A 29 12.49 6.10 -4.21
C ILE A 29 11.28 5.56 -4.96
N PHE A 30 11.33 5.61 -6.29
CA PHE A 30 10.20 5.27 -7.14
C PHE A 30 9.94 3.75 -7.17
N LEU A 31 8.71 3.34 -6.82
CA LEU A 31 8.20 1.96 -6.90
C LEU A 31 9.19 0.88 -6.45
N THR A 32 9.95 1.17 -5.40
CA THR A 32 10.91 0.23 -4.81
C THR A 32 10.51 -0.03 -3.38
N HIS A 33 10.50 -1.31 -3.00
CA HIS A 33 10.17 -1.71 -1.64
C HIS A 33 11.29 -1.41 -0.65
N SER A 34 10.93 -1.09 0.59
CA SER A 34 11.90 -0.78 1.65
C SER A 34 12.76 -1.98 2.04
N GLY A 35 12.28 -3.20 1.80
CA GLY A 35 12.94 -4.43 2.21
C GLY A 35 13.01 -4.60 3.73
N THR A 36 12.19 -3.85 4.48
CA THR A 36 12.16 -3.92 5.96
C THR A 36 11.82 -5.36 6.40
N PRO A 37 12.72 -6.07 7.11
CA PRO A 37 12.51 -7.47 7.45
C PRO A 37 11.25 -7.70 8.28
N GLY A 38 10.43 -8.67 7.88
CA GLY A 38 9.20 -9.03 8.59
C GLY A 38 8.03 -8.04 8.45
N VAL A 39 8.18 -6.99 7.64
CA VAL A 39 7.14 -5.99 7.38
C VAL A 39 6.63 -6.15 5.95
N GLY A 40 5.32 -6.35 5.80
CA GLY A 40 4.65 -6.32 4.50
C GLY A 40 4.52 -4.88 4.00
N GLU A 41 4.43 -4.67 2.69
CA GLU A 41 4.42 -3.32 2.13
C GLU A 41 3.61 -3.23 0.83
N ASN A 42 2.80 -2.19 0.71
CA ASN A 42 2.18 -1.77 -0.54
C ASN A 42 2.68 -0.38 -0.93
N LEU A 43 2.93 -0.18 -2.22
CA LEU A 43 3.33 1.09 -2.80
C LEU A 43 2.24 1.60 -3.74
N TYR A 44 2.07 2.91 -3.79
CA TYR A 44 1.20 3.57 -4.75
C TYR A 44 1.82 4.89 -5.18
N VAL A 45 1.79 5.16 -6.49
CA VAL A 45 2.31 6.39 -7.08
C VAL A 45 1.24 7.02 -7.95
N THR A 46 1.11 8.35 -7.86
CA THR A 46 0.24 9.15 -8.71
C THR A 46 0.91 10.47 -9.10
N SER A 47 0.60 11.01 -10.27
CA SER A 47 1.05 12.36 -10.68
C SER A 47 0.26 13.48 -9.98
N SER A 48 -0.87 13.15 -9.34
CA SER A 48 -1.66 14.11 -8.57
C SER A 48 -0.91 14.56 -7.32
N SER A 49 -0.91 15.87 -7.06
CA SER A 49 -0.47 16.46 -5.78
C SER A 49 -1.62 16.60 -4.77
N VAL A 50 -2.85 16.23 -5.14
CA VAL A 50 -4.01 16.28 -4.24
C VAL A 50 -3.92 15.12 -3.25
N VAL A 51 -3.77 15.47 -1.97
CA VAL A 51 -3.63 14.49 -0.87
C VAL A 51 -4.97 14.07 -0.26
N THR A 52 -6.03 14.86 -0.47
CA THR A 52 -7.37 14.54 -0.01
C THR A 52 -7.86 13.25 -0.68
N GLY A 53 -8.22 12.25 0.13
CA GLY A 53 -8.68 10.95 -0.37
C GLY A 53 -7.57 10.04 -0.92
N LEU A 54 -6.29 10.42 -0.80
CA LEU A 54 -5.16 9.65 -1.32
C LEU A 54 -5.11 8.21 -0.79
N GLY A 55 -5.38 8.02 0.51
CA GLY A 55 -5.44 6.68 1.11
C GLY A 55 -6.57 5.82 0.53
N ALA A 56 -7.73 6.41 0.23
CA ALA A 56 -8.84 5.72 -0.42
C ALA A 56 -8.51 5.38 -1.88
N ALA A 57 -7.86 6.29 -2.61
CA ALA A 57 -7.41 6.05 -3.98
C ALA A 57 -6.39 4.90 -4.05
N ALA A 58 -5.38 4.91 -3.18
CA ALA A 58 -4.38 3.85 -3.09
C ALA A 58 -5.03 2.50 -2.73
N SER A 59 -5.86 2.47 -1.69
CA SER A 59 -6.55 1.26 -1.25
C SER A 59 -7.49 0.71 -2.32
N LYS A 60 -8.17 1.58 -3.07
CA LYS A 60 -9.04 1.17 -4.18
C LYS A 60 -8.21 0.57 -5.32
N ALA A 61 -7.13 1.23 -5.73
CA ALA A 61 -6.27 0.73 -6.80
C ALA A 61 -5.71 -0.66 -6.48
N TRP A 62 -5.29 -0.89 -5.23
CA TRP A 62 -4.85 -2.19 -4.77
C TRP A 62 -6.00 -3.21 -4.75
N ALA A 63 -7.18 -2.87 -4.22
CA ALA A 63 -8.33 -3.77 -4.18
C ALA A 63 -8.85 -4.16 -5.58
N ASP A 64 -8.78 -3.24 -6.55
CA ASP A 64 -9.21 -3.46 -7.93
C ASP A 64 -8.34 -4.54 -8.63
N GLU A 65 -7.18 -4.93 -8.10
CA GLU A 65 -6.42 -6.07 -8.64
C GLU A 65 -7.22 -7.37 -8.63
N PHE A 66 -8.03 -7.62 -7.60
CA PHE A 66 -8.93 -8.77 -7.57
C PHE A 66 -10.06 -8.66 -8.59
N TYR A 67 -10.49 -7.45 -8.92
CA TYR A 67 -11.48 -7.24 -9.98
C TYR A 67 -10.87 -7.51 -11.36
N ASN A 68 -9.65 -7.02 -11.60
CA ASN A 68 -8.99 -7.10 -12.90
C ASN A 68 -8.42 -8.49 -13.21
N TYR A 69 -7.95 -9.20 -12.19
CA TYR A 69 -7.21 -10.46 -12.38
C TYR A 69 -7.83 -11.65 -11.66
N GLY A 70 -8.90 -11.44 -10.89
CA GLY A 70 -9.48 -12.46 -10.01
C GLY A 70 -8.58 -12.80 -8.81
N PRO A 71 -9.13 -13.42 -7.76
CA PRO A 71 -8.32 -13.98 -6.68
C PRO A 71 -7.49 -15.16 -7.21
N GLN A 72 -6.17 -15.06 -7.15
CA GLN A 72 -5.23 -16.07 -7.66
C GLN A 72 -4.92 -17.18 -6.62
N GLY A 73 -5.89 -17.53 -5.77
CA GLY A 73 -5.69 -18.46 -4.65
C GLY A 73 -4.77 -17.89 -3.56
N TYR A 74 -4.09 -18.77 -2.81
CA TYR A 74 -3.18 -18.41 -1.71
C TYR A 74 -1.71 -18.23 -2.16
N THR A 75 -1.43 -18.30 -3.46
CA THR A 75 -0.08 -18.14 -4.00
C THR A 75 0.20 -16.69 -4.36
N PHE A 76 1.44 -16.27 -4.15
CA PHE A 76 1.88 -14.94 -4.57
C PHE A 76 1.74 -14.80 -6.09
N SER A 77 1.19 -13.66 -6.51
CA SER A 77 1.16 -13.23 -7.91
C SER A 77 1.52 -11.76 -7.95
N SER A 78 2.43 -11.38 -8.85
CA SER A 78 2.80 -9.98 -9.05
C SER A 78 1.63 -9.10 -9.50
N LYS A 79 0.55 -9.69 -10.03
CA LYS A 79 -0.65 -8.97 -10.48
C LYS A 79 -1.67 -8.69 -9.38
N THR A 80 -1.61 -9.45 -8.27
CA THR A 80 -2.58 -9.36 -7.16
C THR A 80 -1.89 -9.19 -5.81
N GLY A 81 -0.61 -8.79 -5.81
CA GLY A 81 0.22 -8.69 -4.62
C GLY A 81 -0.32 -7.66 -3.62
N HIS A 82 -0.80 -6.52 -4.11
CA HIS A 82 -1.31 -5.48 -3.24
C HIS A 82 -2.66 -5.86 -2.63
N ALA A 83 -3.58 -6.42 -3.43
CA ALA A 83 -4.86 -6.90 -2.96
C ALA A 83 -4.71 -8.03 -1.93
N THR A 84 -3.82 -9.00 -2.20
CA THR A 84 -3.55 -10.10 -1.27
C THR A 84 -2.93 -9.59 0.03
N GLN A 85 -2.01 -8.62 -0.02
CA GLN A 85 -1.44 -8.00 1.17
C GLN A 85 -2.50 -7.29 2.03
N MET A 86 -3.41 -6.53 1.41
CA MET A 86 -4.54 -5.91 2.13
C MET A 86 -5.45 -6.97 2.78
N ALA A 87 -5.67 -8.08 2.07
CA ALA A 87 -6.52 -9.18 2.50
C ALA A 87 -5.80 -10.18 3.44
N TRP A 88 -4.51 -10.02 3.71
CA TRP A 88 -3.73 -11.08 4.32
C TRP A 88 -4.23 -11.42 5.74
N ALA A 89 -4.65 -12.67 5.96
CA ALA A 89 -5.45 -13.04 7.13
C ALA A 89 -4.73 -12.82 8.48
N THR A 90 -3.40 -12.91 8.49
CA THR A 90 -2.57 -12.72 9.68
C THR A 90 -2.10 -11.27 9.88
N THR A 91 -2.42 -10.36 8.96
CA THR A 91 -2.14 -8.93 9.16
C THR A 91 -3.06 -8.39 10.25
N LYS A 92 -2.47 -7.80 11.30
CA LYS A 92 -3.20 -7.25 12.45
C LYS A 92 -3.18 -5.73 12.46
N THR A 93 -2.08 -5.14 12.00
CA THR A 93 -1.90 -3.70 12.03
C THR A 93 -1.37 -3.15 10.72
N VAL A 94 -1.75 -1.91 10.42
CA VAL A 94 -1.29 -1.16 9.25
C VAL A 94 -0.87 0.25 9.67
N GLY A 95 0.15 0.78 9.02
CA GLY A 95 0.52 2.18 9.09
C GLY A 95 0.97 2.68 7.73
N CYS A 96 0.52 3.85 7.34
CA CYS A 96 0.79 4.42 6.02
C CYS A 96 1.40 5.83 6.12
N GLY A 97 2.14 6.20 5.09
CA GLY A 97 2.71 7.53 4.91
C GLY A 97 2.76 7.91 3.44
N TYR A 98 2.94 9.20 3.18
CA TYR A 98 3.09 9.70 1.82
C TYR A 98 4.13 10.82 1.75
N ALA A 99 4.63 11.09 0.54
CA ALA A 99 5.48 12.24 0.26
C ALA A 99 5.21 12.79 -1.14
N LEU A 100 5.31 14.11 -1.29
CA LEU A 100 5.34 14.77 -2.58
C LEU A 100 6.78 14.81 -3.08
N CYS A 101 7.04 14.09 -4.16
CA CYS A 101 8.35 13.88 -4.73
C CYS A 101 8.51 14.63 -6.05
N LYS A 102 9.75 15.04 -6.35
CA LYS A 102 10.16 15.66 -7.62
C LYS A 102 11.17 14.76 -8.32
N ASN A 103 11.43 15.02 -9.59
CA ASN A 103 12.45 14.32 -10.38
C ASN A 103 12.22 12.81 -10.43
N GLY A 104 10.96 12.40 -10.68
CA GLY A 104 10.64 11.00 -10.93
C GLY A 104 11.21 10.51 -12.26
N PRO A 105 11.06 9.21 -12.56
CA PRO A 105 11.42 8.66 -13.87
C PRO A 105 10.62 9.31 -14.99
N SER A 106 11.02 9.04 -16.24
CA SER A 106 10.40 9.62 -17.45
C SER A 106 8.86 9.55 -17.38
N GLY A 107 8.21 10.70 -17.53
CA GLY A 107 6.76 10.87 -17.36
C GLY A 107 6.30 11.41 -16.00
N PHE A 108 7.19 11.51 -15.01
CA PHE A 108 6.89 12.03 -13.67
C PHE A 108 7.83 13.18 -13.26
N THR A 109 7.55 14.41 -13.71
CA THR A 109 8.27 15.62 -13.19
C THR A 109 8.09 15.76 -11.67
N SER A 110 6.88 15.46 -11.20
CA SER A 110 6.53 15.30 -9.78
C SER A 110 5.56 14.14 -9.62
N TYR A 111 5.57 13.53 -8.44
CA TYR A 111 4.66 12.44 -8.10
C TYR A 111 4.41 12.38 -6.60
N THR A 112 3.25 11.88 -6.20
CA THR A 112 2.97 11.53 -4.82
C THR A 112 3.30 10.06 -4.60
N ASN A 113 4.22 9.80 -3.68
CA ASN A 113 4.62 8.46 -3.27
C ASN A 113 3.84 8.07 -2.02
N VAL A 114 3.17 6.94 -2.02
CA VAL A 114 2.41 6.39 -0.89
C VAL A 114 2.98 5.03 -0.52
N VAL A 115 3.22 4.85 0.77
CA VAL A 115 3.73 3.61 1.35
C VAL A 115 2.78 3.19 2.46
N CYS A 116 2.31 1.95 2.43
CA CYS A 116 1.61 1.33 3.55
C CYS A 116 2.38 0.10 4.01
N GLN A 117 2.70 0.04 5.29
CA GLN A 117 3.40 -1.06 5.94
C GLN A 117 2.45 -1.86 6.82
N TYR A 118 2.64 -3.17 6.82
CA TYR A 118 1.77 -4.14 7.47
C TYR A 118 2.60 -5.03 8.40
N TYR A 119 2.07 -5.32 9.58
CA TYR A 119 2.72 -6.21 10.53
C TYR A 119 1.72 -7.25 11.07
N ARG A 120 2.24 -8.46 11.24
CA ARG A 120 1.56 -9.55 11.94
C ARG A 120 1.91 -9.43 13.43
N GLN A 121 0.93 -9.45 14.30
CA GLN A 121 1.18 -9.80 15.71
C GLN A 121 0.94 -11.29 15.87
#